data_AF-A0A967KU18-F1
#
_entry.id   AF-A0A967KU18-F1
#
_cell.length_a   1.000
_cell.length_b   1.000
_cell.length_c   1.000
_cell.angle_alpha   90.00
_cell.angle_beta   90.00
_cell.angle_gamma   90.00
#
_symmetry.space_group_name_H-M   'P 1'
#
loop_
_entity.id
_entity.type
_entity.pdbx_description
1 polymer ?
#
loop_
_entity_poly.entity_id
_entity_poly.type
_entity_poly.pdbx_seq_one_letter_code
_entity_poly.pdbx_strand_id
1 'polypeptide(L)'
;TILAGNPKFDAIYPEWFGVTGDGTTDDTAAIQKAFNFLKSTGGAILFEPSRYAVTDQLEIELINGASIIGANRGEQGVIFDYNNATTEAFL
;
A
#
# COMPACT_ATOMS: atom_id res chain seq x y z
N THR A 1 -1.36 -5.52 34.24
CA THR A 1 -1.99 -5.82 32.93
C THR A 1 -1.22 -5.08 31.87
N ILE A 2 -0.31 -5.76 31.18
CA ILE A 2 0.22 -5.19 29.94
C ILE A 2 -0.93 -5.27 28.95
N LEU A 3 -1.50 -4.12 28.59
CA LEU A 3 -2.40 -4.06 27.45
C LEU A 3 -1.50 -4.25 26.23
N ALA A 4 -1.22 -5.51 25.87
CA ALA A 4 -0.74 -5.85 24.55
C ALA A 4 -1.92 -5.61 23.59
N GLY A 5 -2.22 -4.33 23.34
CA GLY A 5 -2.89 -3.99 22.11
C GLY A 5 -2.01 -4.59 21.03
N ASN A 6 -2.55 -5.51 20.24
CA ASN A 6 -1.97 -5.79 18.95
C ASN A 6 -2.31 -4.54 18.14
N PRO A 7 -1.39 -3.59 17.89
CA PRO A 7 -1.62 -2.64 16.81
C PRO A 7 -1.58 -3.47 15.53
N LYS A 8 -2.69 -4.12 15.19
CA LYS A 8 -3.01 -4.24 13.80
C LYS A 8 -3.22 -2.81 13.37
N PHE A 9 -2.25 -2.24 12.65
CA PHE A 9 -2.65 -1.25 11.66
C PHE A 9 -3.55 -2.02 10.72
N ASP A 10 -4.86 -1.98 10.96
CA ASP A 10 -5.84 -2.72 10.15
C ASP A 10 -5.70 -2.29 8.68
N ALA A 11 -5.20 -1.07 8.43
CA ALA A 11 -4.67 -0.61 7.16
C ALA A 11 -3.66 0.54 7.35
N ILE A 12 -2.66 0.60 6.47
CA ILE A 12 -1.79 1.75 6.20
C ILE A 12 -2.40 2.53 5.03
N TYR A 13 -2.48 3.85 5.16
CA TYR A 13 -3.08 4.71 4.13
C TYR A 13 -1.99 5.53 3.43
N PRO A 14 -1.94 5.56 2.08
CA PRO A 14 -0.99 6.38 1.32
C PRO A 14 -1.06 7.88 1.68
N GLU A 15 -2.22 8.37 2.10
CA GLU A 15 -2.50 9.74 2.53
C GLU A 15 -1.63 10.15 3.73
N TRP A 16 -1.21 9.20 4.58
CA TRP A 16 -0.26 9.47 5.67
C TRP A 16 1.11 9.94 5.17
N PHE A 17 1.42 9.67 3.90
CA PHE A 17 2.68 10.00 3.25
C PHE A 17 2.56 11.20 2.29
N GLY A 18 1.39 11.84 2.23
CA GLY A 18 1.14 13.05 1.43
C GLY A 18 0.52 12.79 0.06
N VAL A 19 -0.11 11.64 -0.13
CA VAL A 19 -0.92 11.37 -1.33
C VAL A 19 -2.17 12.25 -1.33
N THR A 20 -2.46 12.86 -2.48
CA THR A 20 -3.60 13.75 -2.69
C THR A 20 -4.81 13.00 -3.26
N GLY A 21 -4.60 12.08 -4.21
CA GLY A 21 -5.69 11.25 -4.74
C GLY A 21 -6.72 12.01 -5.61
N ASP A 22 -6.36 13.16 -6.17
CA ASP A 22 -7.23 14.01 -7.01
C ASP A 22 -7.18 13.67 -8.52
N GLY A 23 -6.26 12.80 -8.93
CA GLY A 23 -6.04 12.36 -10.31
C GLY A 23 -5.24 13.33 -11.18
N THR A 24 -4.66 14.38 -10.60
CA THR A 24 -3.90 15.43 -11.29
C THR A 24 -2.57 15.76 -10.62
N THR A 25 -2.53 15.78 -9.30
CA THR A 25 -1.32 15.98 -8.50
C THR A 25 -0.49 14.70 -8.55
N ASP A 26 0.79 14.83 -8.91
CA ASP A 26 1.70 13.68 -8.94
C ASP A 26 1.93 13.13 -7.53
N ASP A 27 1.39 11.94 -7.28
CA ASP A 27 1.45 11.22 -6.01
C ASP A 27 2.61 10.22 -5.95
N THR A 28 3.43 10.11 -7.02
CA THR A 28 4.45 9.05 -7.16
C THR A 28 5.38 8.96 -5.96
N ALA A 29 5.98 10.08 -5.54
CA ALA A 29 6.92 10.10 -4.43
C ALA A 29 6.27 9.77 -3.07
N ALA A 30 5.00 10.11 -2.88
CA ALA A 30 4.26 9.81 -1.66
C ALA A 30 3.86 8.33 -1.60
N ILE A 31 3.42 7.76 -2.73
CA ILE A 31 3.11 6.33 -2.85
C ILE A 31 4.37 5.48 -2.64
N GLN A 32 5.52 5.89 -3.19
CA GLN A 32 6.78 5.19 -2.95
C GLN A 32 7.16 5.16 -1.46
N LYS A 33 6.91 6.25 -0.72
CA LYS A 33 7.13 6.27 0.73
C LYS A 33 6.20 5.30 1.46
N ALA A 34 4.95 5.19 1.04
CA ALA A 34 4.01 4.23 1.60
C ALA A 34 4.52 2.79 1.40
N PHE A 35 4.99 2.44 0.20
CA PHE A 35 5.60 1.13 -0.07
C PHE A 35 6.86 0.88 0.76
N ASN A 36 7.75 1.87 0.86
CA ASN A 36 8.96 1.76 1.69
C ASN A 36 8.60 1.53 3.17
N PHE A 37 7.52 2.15 3.64
CA PHE A 37 7.01 1.92 5.00
C PHE A 37 6.46 0.50 5.16
N LEU A 38 5.60 0.05 4.24
CA LEU A 38 5.04 -1.31 4.23
C LEU A 38 6.13 -2.39 4.18
N LYS A 39 7.21 -2.16 3.43
CA LYS A 39 8.40 -3.04 3.44
C LYS A 39 9.00 -3.19 4.84
N SER A 40 9.03 -2.12 5.62
CA SER A 40 9.64 -2.13 6.96
C SER A 40 8.72 -2.67 8.06
N THR A 41 7.39 -2.55 7.89
CA THR A 41 6.41 -2.88 8.93
C THR A 41 5.61 -4.15 8.65
N GLY A 42 5.46 -4.54 7.39
CA GLY A 42 4.46 -5.52 6.96
C GLY A 42 3.04 -4.98 7.12
N GLY A 43 2.04 -5.85 6.95
CA GLY A 43 0.62 -5.49 7.07
C GLY A 43 -0.01 -5.20 5.70
N ALA A 44 -0.94 -4.25 5.64
CA ALA A 44 -1.63 -3.93 4.39
C ALA A 44 -1.64 -2.42 4.13
N ILE A 45 -1.35 -2.00 2.90
CA ILE A 45 -1.72 -0.66 2.43
C ILE A 45 -3.10 -0.73 1.78
N LEU A 46 -3.99 0.19 2.14
CA LEU A 46 -5.30 0.35 1.54
C LEU A 46 -5.37 1.65 0.73
N PHE A 47 -5.57 1.51 -0.58
CA PHE A 47 -5.91 2.61 -1.48
C PHE A 47 -7.42 2.81 -1.47
N GLU A 48 -7.85 3.99 -1.01
CA GLU A 48 -9.25 4.42 -1.08
C GLU A 48 -9.70 4.61 -2.54
N PRO A 49 -11.03 4.63 -2.82
CA PRO A 49 -11.59 4.80 -4.17
C PRO A 49 -11.39 6.23 -4.73
N SER A 50 -10.14 6.59 -4.89
CA SER A 50 -9.63 7.89 -5.35
C SER A 50 -8.79 7.71 -6.63
N ARG A 51 -8.40 8.82 -7.26
CA ARG A 51 -7.55 8.78 -8.45
C ARG A 51 -6.14 9.20 -8.08
N TYR A 52 -5.19 8.28 -8.16
CA TYR A 52 -3.80 8.57 -7.85
C TYR A 52 -3.04 8.79 -9.16
N ALA A 53 -2.47 9.98 -9.37
CA ALA A 53 -1.64 10.21 -10.54
C ALA A 53 -0.23 9.73 -10.26
N VAL A 54 0.26 8.81 -11.08
CA VAL A 54 1.62 8.27 -11.01
C VAL A 54 2.29 8.58 -12.34
N THR A 55 3.33 9.41 -12.31
CA THR A 55 4.02 9.89 -13.51
C THR A 55 5.37 9.23 -13.72
N ASP A 56 5.89 8.53 -12.71
CA ASP A 56 7.15 7.79 -12.75
C ASP A 56 6.98 6.36 -12.22
N GLN A 57 7.99 5.52 -12.47
CA GLN A 57 8.00 4.12 -12.03
C GLN A 57 7.99 4.01 -10.50
N LEU A 58 7.17 3.08 -9.98
CA LEU A 58 7.16 2.69 -8.56
C LEU A 58 7.92 1.39 -8.38
N GLU A 59 8.78 1.35 -7.36
CA GLU A 59 9.50 0.15 -6.94
C GLU A 59 8.73 -0.52 -5.81
N ILE A 60 8.26 -1.74 -6.07
CA ILE A 60 7.52 -2.54 -5.11
C ILE A 60 8.43 -3.65 -4.59
N GLU A 61 9.07 -3.38 -3.45
CA GLU A 61 9.82 -4.38 -2.70
C GLU A 61 9.14 -4.61 -1.36
N LEU A 62 8.43 -5.72 -1.21
CA LEU A 62 7.66 -6.01 0.01
C LEU A 62 8.28 -7.15 0.81
N ILE A 63 7.86 -7.26 2.07
CA ILE A 63 8.18 -8.40 2.94
C ILE A 63 7.01 -9.39 2.98
N ASN A 64 7.28 -10.63 3.34
CA ASN A 64 6.25 -11.67 3.44
C ASN A 64 5.11 -11.24 4.39
N GLY A 65 3.86 -11.40 3.97
CA GLY A 65 2.68 -10.96 4.70
C GLY A 65 2.37 -9.47 4.53
N ALA A 66 2.91 -8.83 3.49
CA ALA A 66 2.52 -7.51 3.05
C ALA A 66 1.48 -7.60 1.94
N SER A 67 0.44 -6.78 2.02
CA SER A 67 -0.64 -6.72 1.04
C SER A 67 -0.86 -5.28 0.53
N ILE A 68 -1.23 -5.15 -0.73
CA ILE A 68 -1.72 -3.91 -1.33
C ILE A 68 -3.17 -4.13 -1.72
N ILE A 69 -4.06 -3.34 -1.17
CA ILE A 69 -5.51 -3.48 -1.32
C ILE A 69 -6.04 -2.22 -1.98
N GLY A 70 -6.83 -2.39 -3.03
CA GLY A 70 -7.55 -1.29 -3.67
C GLY A 70 -9.04 -1.41 -3.42
N ALA A 71 -9.63 -0.32 -2.94
CA ALA A 71 -11.07 -0.17 -2.89
C ALA A 71 -11.55 0.37 -4.24
N ASN A 72 -12.04 -0.50 -5.12
CA ASN A 72 -12.78 -0.04 -6.31
C ASN A 72 -14.22 0.34 -5.89
N ARG A 73 -14.94 1.07 -6.76
CA ARG A 73 -16.32 1.56 -6.54
C ARG A 73 -17.42 0.46 -6.37
N GLY A 74 -17.07 -0.75 -5.97
CA GLY A 74 -18.01 -1.83 -5.70
C GLY A 74 -17.48 -2.96 -4.81
N GLU A 75 -16.16 -3.16 -4.74
CA GLU A 75 -15.53 -4.23 -3.95
C GLU A 75 -14.14 -3.79 -3.47
N GLN A 76 -13.82 -4.02 -2.20
CA GLN A 76 -12.43 -3.99 -1.73
C GLN A 76 -11.76 -5.27 -2.20
N GLY A 77 -10.80 -5.15 -3.10
CA GLY A 77 -10.04 -6.27 -3.65
C GLY A 77 -8.59 -6.17 -3.22
N VAL A 78 -7.99 -7.29 -2.83
CA VAL A 78 -6.54 -7.35 -2.70
C VAL A 78 -5.95 -7.31 -4.11
N ILE A 79 -5.20 -6.26 -4.41
CA ILE A 79 -4.55 -6.08 -5.71
C ILE A 79 -3.27 -6.91 -5.75
N PHE A 80 -2.57 -7.02 -4.62
CA PHE A 80 -1.32 -7.77 -4.50
C PHE A 80 -1.14 -8.32 -3.10
N ASP A 81 -0.89 -9.63 -2.99
CA ASP A 81 -0.54 -10.31 -1.74
C ASP A 81 0.88 -10.87 -1.84
N TYR A 82 1.84 -10.25 -1.15
CA TYR A 82 3.22 -10.70 -1.18
C TYR A 82 3.48 -11.76 -0.11
N ASN A 83 3.26 -13.03 -0.48
CA ASN A 83 3.45 -14.16 0.42
C ASN A 83 4.72 -15.01 0.15
N ASN A 84 5.66 -14.50 -0.66
CA ASN A 84 6.87 -15.22 -1.09
C ASN A 84 6.61 -16.65 -1.65
N ALA A 85 5.38 -16.93 -2.07
CA ALA A 85 5.02 -18.16 -2.77
C ALA A 85 5.43 -18.00 -4.23
N THR A 86 6.72 -18.27 -4.49
CA THR A 86 7.41 -18.22 -5.79
C THR A 86 7.49 -16.83 -6.44
N THR A 87 8.70 -16.28 -6.40
CA THR A 87 9.14 -15.05 -7.06
C THR A 87 8.80 -15.05 -8.55
N GLU A 88 7.80 -14.27 -8.97
CA GLU A 88 7.75 -13.77 -10.34
C GLU A 88 7.81 -12.24 -10.30
N ALA A 89 8.89 -11.71 -10.85
CA ALA A 89 9.05 -10.28 -11.07
C ALA A 89 7.98 -9.83 -12.08
N PHE A 90 7.06 -8.97 -11.67
CA PHE A 90 6.17 -8.29 -12.59
C PHE A 90 6.94 -7.14 -13.27
N LEU A 91 7.03 -7.21 -14.60
CA LEU A 91 7.57 -6.18 -15.49
C LEU A 91 6.71 -4.91 -15.48
#